data_AF-A0A7X8QCE8-F1
#
_entry.id   AF-A0A7X8QCE8-F1
#
_cell.length_a   1.000
_cell.length_b   1.000
_cell.length_c   1.000
_cell.angle_alpha   90.00
_cell.angle_beta   90.00
_cell.angle_gamma   90.00
#
_symmetry.space_group_name_H-M   'P 1'
#
loop_
_entity.id
_entity.type
_entity.pdbx_description
1 polymer ?
#
loop_
_entity_poly.entity_id
_entity_poly.type
_entity_poly.pdbx_seq_one_letter_code
_entity_poly.pdbx_strand_id
1 'polypeptide(L)'
;LFEVFMDTIVICTLTATSILTTGVLTSQPELTGAQLSLSAFSITLGGAGTVILSLGLSLFAFSTILGWYWYGETALVYLCGPGMIKPFKIVWIVLVVLGGWGGAGILANLWDLSDTLNGLMAIPNLIGLLLLTKELKRLTADFDSKIKSGELRK
;
A
#
# COMPACT_ATOMS: atom_id res chain seq x y z
N LEU A 1 -6.82 -1.41 -11.56
CA LEU A 1 -6.03 -0.72 -12.62
C LEU A 1 -5.88 0.76 -12.32
N PHE A 2 -6.98 1.52 -12.16
CA PHE A 2 -6.90 2.95 -11.83
C PHE A 2 -6.14 3.24 -10.53
N GLU A 3 -6.31 2.38 -9.52
CA GLU A 3 -5.60 2.46 -8.24
C GLU A 3 -4.07 2.50 -8.41
N VAL A 4 -3.49 1.49 -9.07
CA VAL A 4 -2.02 1.41 -9.30
C VAL A 4 -1.52 2.57 -10.15
N PHE A 5 -2.31 2.99 -11.16
CA PHE A 5 -1.95 4.17 -11.96
C PHE A 5 -1.90 5.44 -11.12
N MET A 6 -2.93 5.71 -10.32
CA MET A 6 -2.98 6.89 -9.47
C MET A 6 -1.85 6.85 -8.44
N ASP A 7 -1.68 5.75 -7.73
CA ASP A 7 -0.68 5.60 -6.67
C ASP A 7 0.75 5.77 -7.21
N THR A 8 1.16 4.95 -8.18
CA THR A 8 2.56 4.91 -8.62
C THR A 8 2.89 5.98 -9.64
N ILE A 9 2.05 6.17 -10.67
CA ILE A 9 2.39 7.10 -11.77
C ILE A 9 2.13 8.55 -11.37
N VAL A 10 1.06 8.83 -10.63
CA VAL A 10 0.71 10.20 -10.25
C VAL A 10 1.33 10.55 -8.90
N ILE A 11 0.96 9.86 -7.83
CA ILE A 11 1.31 10.27 -6.46
C ILE A 11 2.80 10.05 -6.14
N CYS A 12 3.35 8.87 -6.41
CA CYS A 12 4.77 8.61 -6.16
C CYS A 12 5.69 9.49 -7.02
N THR A 13 5.35 9.71 -8.30
CA THR A 13 6.14 10.58 -9.19
C THR A 13 6.13 12.03 -8.72
N LEU A 14 4.99 12.56 -8.28
CA LEU A 14 4.90 13.92 -7.73
C LEU A 14 5.76 14.08 -6.47
N THR A 15 5.71 13.09 -5.58
CA THR A 15 6.52 13.06 -4.35
C THR A 15 8.01 13.01 -4.68
N ALA A 16 8.43 12.11 -5.56
CA ALA A 16 9.82 11.99 -5.99
C ALA A 16 10.32 13.29 -6.65
N THR A 17 9.52 13.90 -7.52
CA THR A 17 9.87 15.17 -8.18
C THR A 17 10.01 16.30 -7.17
N SER A 18 9.13 16.39 -6.16
CA SER A 18 9.25 17.40 -5.09
C SER A 18 10.53 17.20 -4.26
N ILE A 19 10.88 15.95 -3.91
CA ILE A 19 12.12 15.65 -3.17
C ILE A 19 13.36 16.00 -4.00
N LEU A 20 13.39 15.65 -5.28
CA LEU A 20 14.54 15.88 -6.15
C LEU A 20 14.76 17.36 -6.48
N THR A 21 13.69 18.13 -6.67
CA THR A 21 13.78 19.56 -7.04
C THR A 21 14.14 20.47 -5.88
N THR A 22 13.84 20.07 -4.65
CA THR A 22 14.11 20.88 -3.44
C THR A 22 15.51 20.72 -2.88
N GLY A 23 16.24 19.66 -3.29
CA GLY A 23 17.60 19.40 -2.82
C GLY A 23 17.70 18.95 -1.35
N VAL A 24 16.56 18.76 -0.65
CA VAL A 24 16.51 18.32 0.76
C VAL A 24 17.24 17.00 0.97
N LEU A 25 17.15 16.10 -0.01
CA LEU A 25 17.85 14.82 0.02
C LEU A 25 19.36 14.95 0.24
N THR A 26 19.98 16.03 -0.26
CA THR A 26 21.42 16.28 -0.12
C THR A 26 21.76 17.23 1.03
N SER A 27 20.87 18.16 1.38
CA SER A 27 21.13 19.16 2.42
C SER A 27 20.80 18.68 3.83
N GLN A 28 19.93 17.67 3.97
CA GLN A 28 19.50 17.09 5.26
C GLN A 28 19.49 15.56 5.19
N PRO A 29 20.66 14.91 5.08
CA PRO A 29 20.77 13.46 4.91
C PRO A 29 20.24 12.65 6.11
N GLU A 30 20.10 13.27 7.27
CA GLU A 30 19.48 12.67 8.46
C GLU A 30 17.96 12.46 8.35
N LEU A 31 17.27 13.19 7.46
CA LEU A 31 15.84 13.05 7.27
C LEU A 31 15.51 11.86 6.38
N THR A 32 14.61 11.01 6.84
CA THR A 32 14.20 9.79 6.12
C THR A 32 12.68 9.64 6.08
N GLY A 33 12.19 8.84 5.14
CA GLY A 33 10.77 8.46 5.03
C GLY A 33 9.81 9.65 4.99
N ALA A 34 8.80 9.62 5.86
CA ALA A 34 7.76 10.66 5.91
C ALA A 34 8.31 12.06 6.23
N GLN A 35 9.34 12.17 7.07
CA GLN A 35 9.91 13.47 7.46
C GLN A 35 10.63 14.15 6.29
N LEU A 36 11.32 13.35 5.47
CA LEU A 36 11.97 13.83 4.26
C LEU A 36 10.94 14.39 3.26
N SER A 37 9.87 13.64 3.00
CA SER A 37 8.80 14.06 2.11
C SER A 37 8.13 15.34 2.62
N LEU A 38 7.80 15.42 3.92
CA LEU A 38 7.19 16.61 4.51
C LEU A 38 8.10 17.85 4.39
N SER A 39 9.41 17.70 4.59
CA SER A 39 10.39 18.80 4.43
C SER A 39 10.44 19.29 2.98
N ALA A 40 10.55 18.38 2.01
CA ALA A 40 10.54 18.71 0.58
C ALA A 40 9.24 19.44 0.16
N PHE A 41 8.10 18.93 0.59
CA PHE A 41 6.82 19.55 0.28
C PHE A 41 6.63 20.91 0.96
N SER A 42 7.19 21.10 2.17
CA SER A 42 7.16 22.39 2.86
C SER A 42 7.92 23.47 2.07
N ILE A 43 9.00 23.10 1.39
CA ILE A 43 9.76 24.02 0.52
C ILE A 43 9.02 24.27 -0.79
N THR A 44 8.39 23.23 -1.37
CA THR A 44 7.74 23.33 -2.69
C THR A 44 6.39 24.07 -2.64
N LEU A 45 5.55 23.78 -1.64
CA LEU A 45 4.18 24.32 -1.52
C LEU A 45 3.98 25.30 -0.34
N GLY A 46 5.02 25.54 0.47
CA GLY A 46 4.91 26.40 1.65
C GLY A 46 4.09 25.77 2.80
N GLY A 47 3.83 26.54 3.86
CA GLY A 47 3.22 26.03 5.09
C GLY A 47 1.79 25.46 4.93
N ALA A 48 1.01 25.96 3.98
CA ALA A 48 -0.32 25.43 3.68
C ALA A 48 -0.26 24.02 3.04
N GLY A 49 0.75 23.77 2.19
CA GLY A 49 0.98 22.46 1.59
C GLY A 49 1.34 21.39 2.62
N THR A 50 2.15 21.75 3.62
CA THR A 50 2.56 20.83 4.69
C THR A 50 1.39 20.31 5.51
N VAL A 51 0.40 21.16 5.83
CA VAL A 51 -0.79 20.76 6.59
C VAL A 51 -1.66 19.80 5.78
N ILE A 52 -1.90 20.12 4.50
CA ILE A 52 -2.69 19.28 3.59
C ILE A 52 -2.03 17.90 3.42
N LEU A 53 -0.73 17.85 3.20
CA LEU A 53 0.01 16.59 3.08
C LEU A 53 0.05 15.79 4.37
N SER A 54 0.20 16.43 5.53
CA SER A 54 0.20 15.73 6.81
C SER A 54 -1.16 15.07 7.07
N LEU A 55 -2.26 15.78 6.79
CA LEU A 55 -3.61 15.22 6.86
C LEU A 55 -3.82 14.10 5.85
N GLY A 56 -3.41 14.31 4.59
CA GLY A 56 -3.50 13.31 3.53
C GLY A 56 -2.73 12.04 3.84
N LEU A 57 -1.49 12.17 4.32
CA LEU A 57 -0.64 11.05 4.72
C LEU A 57 -1.23 10.30 5.91
N SER A 58 -1.83 11.01 6.87
CA SER A 58 -2.50 10.39 8.02
C SER A 58 -3.72 9.56 7.59
N LEU A 59 -4.54 10.11 6.69
CA LEU A 59 -5.70 9.40 6.13
C LEU A 59 -5.28 8.20 5.28
N PHE A 60 -4.21 8.34 4.50
CA PHE A 60 -3.65 7.26 3.68
C PHE A 60 -3.06 6.13 4.52
N ALA A 61 -2.32 6.47 5.59
CA ALA A 61 -1.82 5.47 6.53
C ALA A 61 -2.99 4.74 7.22
N PHE A 62 -4.02 5.48 7.62
CA PHE A 62 -5.21 4.89 8.23
C PHE A 62 -5.96 3.94 7.30
N SER A 63 -6.21 4.34 6.04
CA SER A 63 -6.87 3.46 5.07
C SER A 63 -6.05 2.21 4.78
N THR A 64 -4.72 2.34 4.72
CA THR A 64 -3.80 1.22 4.53
C THR A 64 -3.87 0.24 5.69
N ILE A 65 -3.84 0.72 6.94
CA ILE A 65 -3.98 -0.12 8.14
C ILE A 65 -5.29 -0.92 8.12
N LEU A 66 -6.40 -0.29 7.72
CA LEU A 66 -7.68 -0.97 7.63
C LEU A 66 -7.73 -2.01 6.50
N GLY A 67 -7.15 -1.70 5.34
CA GLY A 67 -7.05 -2.64 4.22
C GLY A 67 -6.26 -3.90 4.60
N TRP A 68 -5.08 -3.71 5.20
CA TRP A 68 -4.25 -4.83 5.66
C TRP A 68 -4.88 -5.64 6.79
N TYR A 69 -5.64 -5.00 7.68
CA TYR A 69 -6.44 -5.71 8.67
C TYR A 69 -7.44 -6.67 7.99
N TRP A 70 -8.18 -6.19 6.99
CA TRP A 70 -9.15 -7.01 6.27
C TRP A 70 -8.51 -8.19 5.53
N TYR A 71 -7.38 -7.96 4.85
CA TYR A 71 -6.64 -9.02 4.17
C TYR A 71 -6.13 -10.07 5.16
N GLY A 72 -5.55 -9.64 6.28
CA GLY A 72 -5.08 -10.53 7.35
C GLY A 72 -6.22 -11.32 8.00
N GLU A 73 -7.35 -10.67 8.31
CA GLU A 73 -8.53 -11.31 8.89
C GLU A 73 -9.05 -12.40 7.94
N THR A 74 -9.22 -12.08 6.66
CA THR A 74 -9.74 -13.02 5.67
C THR A 74 -8.84 -14.24 5.51
N ALA A 75 -7.52 -14.02 5.43
CA ALA A 75 -6.54 -15.10 5.34
C ALA A 75 -6.55 -15.98 6.60
N LEU A 76 -6.68 -15.38 7.78
CA LEU A 76 -6.75 -16.12 9.04
C LEU A 76 -8.06 -16.92 9.17
N VAL A 77 -9.19 -16.34 8.76
CA VAL A 77 -10.49 -17.02 8.75
C VAL A 77 -10.46 -18.21 7.78
N TYR A 78 -9.79 -18.07 6.64
CA TYR A 78 -9.60 -19.18 5.70
C TYR A 78 -8.80 -20.34 6.31
N LEU A 79 -7.78 -20.06 7.12
CA LEU A 79 -6.90 -21.08 7.71
C LEU A 79 -7.45 -21.69 9.01
N CYS A 80 -7.96 -20.85 9.93
CA CYS A 80 -8.29 -21.22 11.31
C CYS A 80 -9.78 -21.14 11.62
N GLY A 81 -10.61 -20.73 10.65
CA GLY A 81 -12.05 -20.56 10.80
C GLY A 81 -12.47 -19.23 11.45
N PRO A 82 -13.78 -18.95 11.52
CA PRO A 82 -14.34 -17.66 11.91
C PRO A 82 -14.15 -17.31 13.40
N GLY A 83 -13.79 -18.28 14.25
CA GLY A 83 -13.56 -18.05 15.68
C GLY A 83 -12.38 -17.11 15.99
N MET A 84 -11.46 -16.95 15.04
CA MET A 84 -10.22 -16.20 15.23
C MET A 84 -10.31 -14.70 14.92
N ILE A 85 -11.46 -14.21 14.47
CA ILE A 85 -11.66 -12.80 14.10
C ILE A 85 -11.39 -11.85 15.29
N LYS A 86 -12.01 -12.14 16.44
CA LYS A 86 -11.88 -11.32 17.66
C LYS A 86 -10.45 -11.27 18.21
N PRO A 87 -9.76 -12.41 18.43
CA PRO A 87 -8.38 -12.37 18.92
C PRO A 87 -7.43 -11.68 17.93
N PHE A 88 -7.60 -11.89 16.61
CA PHE A 88 -6.79 -11.21 15.61
C PHE A 88 -6.94 -9.69 15.64
N LYS A 89 -8.18 -9.20 15.77
CA LYS A 89 -8.46 -7.75 15.92
C LYS A 89 -7.73 -7.13 17.10
N ILE A 90 -7.75 -7.80 18.26
CA ILE A 90 -7.07 -7.29 19.45
C ILE A 90 -5.56 -7.22 19.22
N VAL A 91 -4.97 -8.30 18.69
CA VAL A 91 -3.53 -8.35 18.37
C VAL A 91 -3.17 -7.27 17.35
N TRP A 92 -3.97 -7.08 16.30
CA TRP A 92 -3.76 -6.07 15.27
C TRP A 92 -3.71 -4.66 15.85
N ILE A 93 -4.68 -4.29 16.71
CA ILE A 93 -4.72 -2.98 17.35
C ILE A 93 -3.46 -2.75 18.22
N VAL A 94 -3.05 -3.76 18.99
CA VAL A 94 -1.83 -3.68 19.81
C VAL A 94 -0.60 -3.46 18.94
N LEU A 95 -0.46 -4.20 17.83
CA LEU A 95 0.66 -4.05 16.91
C LEU A 95 0.69 -2.68 16.23
N VAL A 96 -0.46 -2.11 15.88
CA VAL A 96 -0.54 -0.75 15.31
C VAL A 96 -0.05 0.29 16.32
N VAL A 97 -0.45 0.19 17.59
CA VAL A 97 0.00 1.10 18.66
C VAL A 97 1.51 0.95 18.91
N LEU A 98 2.01 -0.29 18.96
CA LEU A 98 3.43 -0.56 19.11
C LEU A 98 4.25 -0.06 17.92
N GLY A 99 3.72 -0.20 16.70
CA GLY A 99 4.35 0.30 15.48
C GLY A 99 4.46 1.83 15.46
N GLY A 100 3.45 2.54 15.99
CA GLY A 100 3.50 4.00 16.14
C GLY A 100 4.50 4.48 17.21
N TRP A 101 4.75 3.66 18.24
CA TRP A 101 5.73 3.96 19.30
C TRP A 101 7.17 3.55 18.93
N GLY A 102 7.30 2.49 18.12
CA GLY A 102 8.60 1.91 17.73
C GLY A 102 9.40 2.89 16.88
N GLY A 103 10.45 3.49 17.45
CA GLY A 103 11.32 4.43 16.74
C GLY A 103 11.99 3.84 15.49
N ALA A 104 12.76 4.69 14.78
CA ALA A 104 13.29 4.40 13.44
C ALA A 104 14.08 3.08 13.31
N GLY A 105 14.81 2.64 14.33
CA GLY A 105 15.59 1.41 14.29
C GLY A 105 14.75 0.12 14.31
N ILE A 106 13.60 0.11 14.99
CA ILE A 106 12.66 -1.02 14.95
C ILE A 106 11.98 -1.04 13.58
N LEU A 107 11.64 0.14 13.06
CA LEU A 107 10.97 0.29 11.77
C LEU A 107 11.77 -0.30 10.61
N ALA A 108 13.07 -0.04 10.52
CA ALA A 108 13.91 -0.58 9.44
C ALA A 108 13.87 -2.12 9.37
N ASN A 109 14.02 -2.79 10.53
CA ASN A 109 13.93 -4.24 10.61
C ASN A 109 12.53 -4.78 10.27
N LEU A 110 11.48 -4.03 10.63
CA LEU A 110 10.10 -4.37 10.26
C LEU A 110 9.82 -4.22 8.77
N TRP A 111 10.44 -3.24 8.09
CA TRP A 111 10.34 -3.09 6.64
C TRP A 111 10.98 -4.26 5.90
N ASP A 112 12.21 -4.64 6.28
CA ASP A 112 12.90 -5.79 5.67
C ASP A 112 12.12 -7.10 5.85
N LEU A 113 11.56 -7.30 7.06
CA LEU A 113 10.69 -8.44 7.35
C LEU A 113 9.41 -8.40 6.51
N SER A 114 8.76 -7.24 6.42
CA SER A 114 7.55 -7.04 5.62
C SER A 114 7.80 -7.34 4.15
N ASP A 115 8.89 -6.84 3.58
CA ASP A 115 9.26 -7.07 2.18
C ASP A 115 9.54 -8.56 1.91
N THR A 116 10.19 -9.24 2.85
CA THR A 116 10.42 -10.69 2.76
C THR A 116 9.10 -11.47 2.76
N LEU A 117 8.17 -11.13 3.66
CA LEU A 117 6.85 -11.78 3.75
C LEU A 117 5.97 -11.49 2.53
N ASN A 118 6.00 -10.26 2.01
CA ASN A 118 5.30 -9.87 0.79
C ASN A 118 5.84 -10.61 -0.43
N GLY A 119 7.17 -10.77 -0.51
CA GLY A 119 7.81 -11.60 -1.54
C GLY A 119 7.33 -13.06 -1.46
N LEU A 120 7.31 -13.65 -0.26
CA LEU A 120 6.85 -15.01 -0.05
C LEU A 120 5.37 -15.20 -0.42
N MET A 121 4.52 -14.20 -0.16
CA MET A 121 3.11 -14.20 -0.56
C MET A 121 2.94 -14.04 -2.08
N ALA A 122 3.76 -13.20 -2.72
CA ALA A 122 3.68 -12.94 -4.15
C ALA A 122 4.06 -14.16 -4.99
N ILE A 123 5.07 -14.93 -4.59
CA ILE A 123 5.56 -16.11 -5.33
C ILE A 123 4.44 -17.11 -5.69
N PRO A 124 3.67 -17.69 -4.74
CA PRO A 124 2.63 -18.66 -5.07
C PRO A 124 1.49 -18.04 -5.89
N ASN A 125 1.12 -16.77 -5.61
CA ASN A 125 0.09 -16.06 -6.37
C ASN A 125 0.49 -15.85 -7.83
N LEU A 126 1.73 -15.44 -8.09
CA LEU A 126 2.24 -15.25 -9.45
C LEU A 126 2.35 -16.58 -10.20
N ILE A 127 2.79 -17.67 -9.55
CA ILE A 127 2.81 -19.00 -10.16
C ILE A 127 1.38 -19.43 -10.54
N GLY A 128 0.40 -19.24 -9.65
CA GLY A 128 -1.01 -19.52 -9.93
C GLY A 128 -1.54 -18.74 -11.13
N LEU A 129 -1.22 -17.44 -11.20
CA LEU A 129 -1.60 -16.58 -12.33
C LEU A 129 -1.00 -17.06 -13.66
N LEU A 130 0.27 -17.46 -13.66
CA LEU A 130 0.95 -17.99 -14.85
C LEU A 130 0.32 -19.30 -15.34
N LEU A 131 0.01 -20.21 -14.42
CA LEU A 131 -0.66 -21.48 -14.76
C LEU A 131 -2.09 -21.25 -15.28
N LEU A 132 -2.81 -20.30 -14.70
CA LEU A 132 -4.19 -19.95 -15.06
C LEU A 132 -4.28 -18.98 -16.24
N THR A 133 -3.16 -18.57 -16.85
CA THR A 133 -3.16 -17.57 -17.93
C THR A 133 -4.04 -17.98 -19.12
N LYS A 134 -4.13 -19.28 -19.44
CA LYS A 134 -5.03 -19.78 -20.50
C LYS A 134 -6.50 -19.58 -20.15
N GLU A 135 -6.87 -19.87 -18.91
CA GLU A 135 -8.24 -19.71 -18.42
C GLU A 135 -8.62 -18.24 -18.32
N LEU A 136 -7.71 -17.40 -17.83
CA LEU A 136 -7.88 -15.94 -17.81
C LEU A 136 -8.19 -15.41 -19.21
N LYS A 137 -7.39 -15.78 -20.22
CA LYS A 137 -7.62 -15.35 -21.62
C LYS A 137 -8.98 -15.80 -22.15
N ARG A 138 -9.42 -17.02 -21.81
CA ARG A 138 -10.75 -17.53 -22.19
C ARG A 138 -11.86 -16.68 -21.58
N LEU A 139 -11.78 -16.41 -20.28
CA LEU A 139 -12.77 -15.62 -19.55
C LEU A 139 -12.80 -14.17 -20.02
N THR A 140 -11.64 -13.56 -20.29
CA THR A 140 -11.58 -12.20 -20.84
C THR A 140 -12.20 -12.12 -22.24
N ALA A 141 -11.92 -13.10 -23.10
CA ALA A 141 -12.51 -13.15 -24.44
C ALA A 141 -14.04 -13.36 -24.41
N ASP A 142 -14.53 -14.21 -23.51
CA ASP A 142 -15.97 -14.42 -23.27
C ASP A 142 -16.64 -13.13 -22.76
N PHE A 143 -16.01 -12.45 -21.79
CA PHE A 143 -16.50 -11.17 -21.27
C PHE A 143 -16.57 -10.09 -22.35
N ASP A 144 -15.53 -9.94 -23.16
CA ASP A 144 -15.51 -8.99 -24.27
C ASP A 144 -16.55 -9.33 -25.35
N SER A 145 -16.78 -10.62 -25.61
CA SER A 145 -17.82 -11.08 -26.53
C SER A 145 -19.21 -10.71 -26.03
N LYS A 146 -19.48 -10.89 -24.73
CA LYS A 146 -20.77 -10.56 -24.09
C LYS A 146 -21.04 -9.06 -23.99
N ILE A 147 -19.99 -8.25 -23.86
CA ILE A 147 -20.10 -6.78 -23.99
C ILE A 147 -20.45 -6.40 -25.43
N LYS A 148 -19.82 -7.04 -26.44
CA LYS A 148 -20.08 -6.75 -27.86
C LYS A 148 -21.46 -7.22 -28.32
N SER A 149 -21.96 -8.32 -27.79
CA SER A 149 -23.31 -8.82 -28.09
C SER A 149 -24.42 -8.02 -27.41
N GLY A 150 -24.08 -7.12 -26.47
CA GLY A 150 -25.04 -6.29 -25.74
C GLY A 150 -25.73 -7.00 -24.57
N GLU A 151 -25.33 -8.23 -24.25
CA GLU A 151 -25.84 -8.96 -23.06
C GLU A 151 -25.31 -8.35 -21.75
N LEU A 152 -24.11 -7.77 -21.77
CA LEU A 152 -23.52 -7.04 -20.65
C LEU A 152 -23.38 -5.55 -20.99
N ARG A 153 -23.98 -4.71 -20.15
CA ARG A 153 -23.89 -3.25 -20.27
C ARG A 153 -22.58 -2.78 -19.66
N LYS A 154 -21.82 -1.95 -20.39
CA LYS A 154 -20.55 -1.33 -19.95
C LYS A 154 -20.71 -0.52 -18.67
#